data_AF-A0A3D5P901-F1
#
_entry.id   AF-A0A3D5P901-F1
#
_cell.length_a   1.000
_cell.length_b   1.000
_cell.length_c   1.000
_cell.angle_alpha   90.00
_cell.angle_beta   90.00
_cell.angle_gamma   90.00
#
_symmetry.space_group_name_H-M   'P 1'
#
loop_
_entity.id
_entity.type
_entity.pdbx_description
1 polymer ?
#
loop_
_entity_poly.entity_id
_entity_poly.type
_entity_poly.pdbx_seq_one_letter_code
_entity_poly.pdbx_strand_id
1 'polypeptide(L)'
;GLRVAKHGNRSVSSRSGAADVLESLGVKISITPEQAAECMEKCGMTFLFAQCYHGSMKYAAVPRRETGLRTVFNILGPLANPAHAEGMLLGVYDKLLIGPLAKVLMNVGVKSAMIVYGDDGFDEVSISDRTSVCEIKDGKTKKYELDPRDYGFTLAKKSDVVGGTAKENAKITLDVLNGVKGPKRDITVLNAGCALYVGKLAEDIHSGIAMAEKSIDSGAALKKLNMLKEFTNSFGENQE
;
A
#
# COMPACT_ATOMS: atom_id res chain seq x y z
N GLY A 1 -12.65 -4.16 -7.70
CA GLY A 1 -13.88 -3.74 -7.01
C GLY A 1 -13.69 -2.32 -6.52
N LEU A 2 -12.85 -2.15 -5.50
CA LEU A 2 -12.39 -0.84 -5.04
C LEU A 2 -11.45 -0.20 -6.07
N ARG A 3 -11.57 1.11 -6.27
CA ARG A 3 -10.62 1.90 -7.08
C ARG A 3 -9.38 2.23 -6.25
N VAL A 4 -8.18 1.97 -6.77
CA VAL A 4 -6.93 2.07 -5.99
C VAL A 4 -5.92 3.02 -6.62
N ALA A 5 -5.63 4.12 -5.94
CA ALA A 5 -4.55 5.05 -6.29
C ALA A 5 -3.35 4.82 -5.35
N LYS A 6 -2.42 3.94 -5.75
CA LYS A 6 -1.25 3.61 -4.92
C LYS A 6 -0.16 4.65 -5.13
N HIS A 7 0.03 5.52 -4.15
CA HIS A 7 1.22 6.39 -4.10
C HIS A 7 2.43 5.61 -3.59
N GLY A 8 3.57 5.72 -4.26
CA GLY A 8 4.78 5.01 -3.87
C GLY A 8 6.05 5.53 -4.54
N ASN A 9 7.19 5.07 -4.05
CA ASN A 9 8.50 5.43 -4.56
C ASN A 9 9.41 4.19 -4.63
N ARG A 10 10.61 4.37 -5.19
CA ARG A 10 11.70 3.40 -5.09
C ARG A 10 12.20 3.30 -3.66
N SER A 11 12.86 2.19 -3.35
CA SER A 11 13.47 2.01 -2.03
C SER A 11 14.53 3.08 -1.75
N VAL A 12 14.58 3.54 -0.50
CA VAL A 12 15.69 4.36 0.04
C VAL A 12 16.50 3.58 1.09
N SER A 13 15.89 2.66 1.83
CA SER A 13 16.52 1.92 2.94
C SER A 13 16.25 0.41 2.97
N SER A 14 15.30 -0.09 2.17
CA SER A 14 14.97 -1.52 2.06
C SER A 14 15.60 -2.16 0.82
N ARG A 15 15.50 -3.49 0.69
CA ARG A 15 16.00 -4.21 -0.50
C ARG A 15 15.21 -3.91 -1.79
N SER A 16 13.94 -3.48 -1.69
CA SER A 16 13.14 -2.99 -2.82
C SER A 16 11.87 -2.26 -2.35
N GLY A 17 11.49 -1.20 -3.07
CA GLY A 17 10.26 -0.45 -2.83
C GLY A 17 9.14 -0.87 -3.77
N ALA A 18 7.92 -0.36 -3.56
CA ALA A 18 6.76 -0.71 -4.38
C ALA A 18 6.98 -0.42 -5.88
N ALA A 19 7.66 0.68 -6.22
CA ALA A 19 8.02 1.01 -7.60
C ALA A 19 8.92 -0.06 -8.24
N ASP A 20 9.94 -0.52 -7.51
CA ASP A 20 10.91 -1.49 -8.01
C ASP A 20 10.25 -2.87 -8.25
N VAL A 21 9.32 -3.25 -7.38
CA VAL A 21 8.54 -4.50 -7.51
C VAL A 21 7.59 -4.41 -8.71
N LEU A 22 6.86 -3.31 -8.89
CA LEU A 22 5.94 -3.12 -10.02
C LEU A 22 6.67 -3.12 -11.36
N GLU A 23 7.83 -2.47 -11.46
CA GLU A 23 8.68 -2.56 -12.66
C GLU A 23 9.16 -3.99 -12.91
N SER A 24 9.55 -4.72 -11.86
CA SER A 24 9.97 -6.13 -12.00
C SER A 24 8.82 -7.04 -12.43
N LEU A 25 7.56 -6.66 -12.18
CA LEU A 25 6.36 -7.33 -12.70
C LEU A 25 6.04 -6.90 -14.15
N GLY A 26 6.69 -5.87 -14.66
CA GLY A 26 6.57 -5.33 -16.02
C GLY A 26 5.57 -4.18 -16.17
N VAL A 27 5.12 -3.57 -15.06
CA VAL A 27 4.27 -2.39 -15.10
C VAL A 27 5.13 -1.17 -15.44
N LYS A 28 4.71 -0.35 -16.42
CA LYS A 28 5.36 0.93 -16.71
C LYS A 28 4.93 1.95 -15.66
N ILE A 29 5.83 2.29 -14.74
CA ILE A 29 5.52 3.16 -13.58
C ILE A 29 5.72 4.66 -13.86
N SER A 30 6.57 5.00 -14.83
CA SER A 30 6.85 6.37 -15.23
C SER A 30 5.85 6.80 -16.31
N ILE A 31 4.64 7.11 -15.88
CA ILE A 31 3.53 7.58 -16.72
C ILE A 31 3.11 9.00 -16.30
N THR A 32 2.49 9.75 -17.20
CA THR A 32 2.02 11.12 -16.91
C THR A 32 0.77 11.10 -16.01
N PRO A 33 0.41 12.23 -15.38
CA PRO A 33 -0.84 12.34 -14.63
C PRO A 33 -2.10 11.99 -15.43
N GLU A 34 -2.13 12.36 -16.71
CA GLU A 34 -3.24 12.08 -17.63
C GLU A 34 -3.35 10.57 -17.87
N GLN A 35 -2.22 9.91 -18.17
CA GLN A 35 -2.15 8.46 -18.32
C GLN A 35 -2.51 7.72 -17.03
N ALA A 36 -2.12 8.25 -15.87
CA ALA A 36 -2.49 7.68 -14.59
C ALA A 36 -3.99 7.77 -14.31
N ALA A 37 -4.65 8.85 -14.77
CA ALA A 37 -6.11 8.99 -14.73
C ALA A 37 -6.79 7.97 -15.66
N GLU A 38 -6.27 7.79 -16.88
CA GLU A 38 -6.75 6.75 -17.80
C GLU A 38 -6.63 5.34 -17.20
N CYS A 39 -5.50 5.02 -16.54
CA CYS A 39 -5.34 3.76 -15.80
C CYS A 39 -6.42 3.59 -14.72
N MET A 40 -6.70 4.66 -13.99
CA MET A 40 -7.72 4.65 -12.94
C MET A 40 -9.14 4.46 -13.50
N GLU A 41 -9.43 4.94 -14.71
CA GLU A 41 -10.71 4.73 -15.39
C GLU A 41 -10.84 3.34 -16.00
N LYS A 42 -9.82 2.88 -16.74
CA LYS A 42 -9.87 1.62 -17.49
C LYS A 42 -9.57 0.40 -16.62
N CYS A 43 -8.54 0.49 -15.79
CA CYS A 43 -8.09 -0.64 -14.98
C CYS A 43 -8.74 -0.67 -13.59
N GLY A 44 -9.22 0.47 -13.10
CA GLY A 44 -9.70 0.66 -11.73
C GLY A 44 -8.55 0.78 -10.71
N MET A 45 -7.30 0.91 -11.19
CA MET A 45 -6.14 1.12 -10.33
C MET A 45 -5.05 1.89 -11.07
N THR A 46 -4.24 2.64 -10.33
CA THR A 46 -3.09 3.35 -10.87
C THR A 46 -1.96 3.41 -9.84
N PHE A 47 -0.72 3.48 -10.31
CA PHE A 47 0.46 3.73 -9.48
C PHE A 47 0.91 5.17 -9.69
N LEU A 48 0.88 5.96 -8.62
CA LEU A 48 1.35 7.34 -8.63
C LEU A 48 2.81 7.32 -8.20
N PHE A 49 3.73 7.40 -9.15
CA PHE A 49 5.15 7.39 -8.85
C PHE A 49 5.58 8.74 -8.28
N ALA A 50 5.99 8.77 -7.01
CA ALA A 50 6.24 10.01 -6.26
C ALA A 50 7.16 11.02 -6.96
N GLN A 51 8.14 10.54 -7.74
CA GLN A 51 9.08 11.40 -8.48
C GLN A 51 8.41 12.18 -9.62
N CYS A 52 7.33 11.64 -10.20
CA CYS A 52 6.56 12.31 -11.24
C CYS A 52 5.63 13.39 -10.67
N TYR A 53 5.13 13.21 -9.45
CA TYR A 53 4.13 14.10 -8.84
C TYR A 53 4.73 15.15 -7.90
N HIS A 54 5.94 14.91 -7.39
CA HIS A 54 6.57 15.78 -6.41
C HIS A 54 7.92 16.32 -6.90
N GLY A 55 7.95 16.87 -8.13
CA GLY A 55 9.17 17.38 -8.75
C GLY A 55 9.89 18.47 -7.94
N SER A 56 9.17 19.23 -7.11
CA SER A 56 9.73 20.22 -6.18
C SER A 56 10.55 19.59 -5.04
N MET A 57 10.35 18.30 -4.74
CA MET A 57 11.13 17.60 -3.71
C MET A 57 12.62 17.50 -4.03
N LYS A 58 13.03 17.74 -5.28
CA LYS A 58 14.44 17.83 -5.68
C LYS A 58 15.21 18.90 -4.91
N TYR A 59 14.55 20.00 -4.54
CA TYR A 59 15.17 21.10 -3.77
C TYR A 59 15.47 20.70 -2.32
N ALA A 60 14.73 19.73 -1.76
CA ALA A 60 14.98 19.18 -0.44
C ALA A 60 15.92 17.96 -0.46
N ALA A 61 16.28 17.44 -1.63
CA ALA A 61 17.02 16.17 -1.74
C ALA A 61 18.45 16.26 -1.20
N VAL A 62 19.18 17.34 -1.56
CA VAL A 62 20.57 17.55 -1.10
C VAL A 62 20.64 17.78 0.41
N PRO A 63 19.89 18.73 1.00
CA PRO A 63 19.91 18.94 2.45
C PRO A 63 19.54 17.68 3.26
N ARG A 64 18.57 16.89 2.77
CA ARG A 64 18.17 15.64 3.42
C ARG A 64 19.28 14.60 3.41
N ARG A 65 20.02 14.49 2.31
CA ARG A 65 21.14 13.55 2.19
C ARG A 65 22.29 13.95 3.11
N GLU A 66 22.63 15.24 3.16
CA GLU A 66 23.68 15.77 4.03
C GLU A 66 23.33 15.61 5.51
N THR A 67 22.06 15.83 5.88
CA THR A 67 21.61 15.68 7.26
C THR A 67 21.69 14.22 7.71
N GLY A 68 21.32 13.26 6.85
CA GLY A 68 21.37 11.82 7.17
C GLY A 68 20.41 11.35 8.28
N LEU A 69 19.66 12.26 8.91
CA LEU A 69 18.69 11.97 9.95
C LEU A 69 17.26 11.84 9.39
N ARG A 70 16.40 11.14 10.12
CA ARG A 70 14.96 11.14 9.86
C ARG A 70 14.39 12.51 10.21
N THR A 71 13.58 13.06 9.31
CA THR A 71 12.91 14.36 9.48
C THR A 71 11.42 14.22 9.17
N VAL A 72 10.66 15.32 9.27
CA VAL A 72 9.25 15.36 8.84
C VAL A 72 9.05 14.87 7.41
N PHE A 73 10.04 15.03 6.51
CA PHE A 73 9.96 14.53 5.14
C PHE A 73 9.86 13.01 5.02
N ASN A 74 10.21 12.25 6.08
CA ASN A 74 10.05 10.80 6.11
C ASN A 74 8.60 10.37 6.38
N ILE A 75 7.74 11.26 6.89
CA ILE A 75 6.32 10.99 7.17
C ILE A 75 5.37 11.70 6.21
N LEU A 76 5.85 12.63 5.38
CA LEU A 76 5.01 13.40 4.45
C LEU A 76 4.55 12.60 3.22
N GLY A 77 5.30 11.60 2.77
CA GLY A 77 5.02 10.89 1.52
C GLY A 77 3.58 10.37 1.42
N PRO A 78 3.09 9.62 2.41
CA PRO A 78 1.72 9.11 2.39
C PRO A 78 0.64 10.19 2.57
N LEU A 79 0.97 11.31 3.22
CA LEU A 79 0.06 12.44 3.44
C LEU A 79 -0.20 13.27 2.18
N ALA A 80 0.69 13.17 1.19
CA ALA A 80 0.64 13.95 -0.04
C ALA A 80 0.11 13.13 -1.24
N ASN A 81 -0.79 12.16 -1.03
CA ASN A 81 -1.36 11.37 -2.12
C ASN A 81 -2.05 12.29 -3.15
N PRO A 82 -1.56 12.36 -4.41
CA PRO A 82 -2.09 13.27 -5.43
C PRO A 82 -3.55 13.01 -5.81
N ALA A 83 -4.08 11.81 -5.55
CA ALA A 83 -5.45 11.43 -5.91
C ALA A 83 -6.51 11.79 -4.87
N HIS A 84 -6.13 12.42 -3.74
CA HIS A 84 -7.06 12.80 -2.67
C HIS A 84 -8.01 11.65 -2.23
N ALA A 85 -7.45 10.45 -2.07
CA ALA A 85 -8.22 9.25 -1.73
C ALA A 85 -8.98 9.42 -0.40
N GLU A 86 -10.29 9.12 -0.41
CA GLU A 86 -11.13 9.24 0.79
C GLU A 86 -10.87 8.14 1.83
N GLY A 87 -10.37 6.99 1.36
CA GLY A 87 -10.04 5.79 2.13
C GLY A 87 -8.54 5.49 2.11
N MET A 88 -7.90 5.24 3.26
CA MET A 88 -6.45 5.00 3.32
C MET A 88 -6.04 3.99 4.41
N LEU A 89 -5.25 2.98 4.05
CA LEU A 89 -4.47 2.19 5.00
C LEU A 89 -3.04 2.73 5.01
N LEU A 90 -2.58 3.22 6.16
CA LEU A 90 -1.31 3.90 6.33
C LEU A 90 -0.44 3.22 7.38
N GLY A 91 0.65 2.63 6.93
CA GLY A 91 1.76 2.18 7.77
C GLY A 91 2.58 3.31 8.37
N VAL A 92 3.05 3.13 9.61
CA VAL A 92 4.07 3.99 10.22
C VAL A 92 5.21 3.17 10.77
N TYR A 93 6.43 3.74 10.78
CA TYR A 93 7.62 3.06 11.29
C TYR A 93 7.79 3.18 12.82
N ASP A 94 6.97 3.98 13.49
CA ASP A 94 7.04 4.26 14.91
C ASP A 94 5.63 4.42 15.48
N LYS A 95 5.31 3.67 16.54
CA LYS A 95 4.03 3.67 17.24
C LYS A 95 3.59 5.07 17.68
N LEU A 96 4.53 5.96 18.00
CA LEU A 96 4.25 7.34 18.41
C LEU A 96 3.65 8.20 17.28
N LEU A 97 3.83 7.81 16.01
CA LEU A 97 3.32 8.55 14.86
C LEU A 97 1.84 8.29 14.57
N ILE A 98 1.28 7.20 15.10
CA ILE A 98 -0.10 6.79 14.82
C ILE A 98 -1.10 7.92 15.12
N GLY A 99 -1.03 8.50 16.32
CA GLY A 99 -1.94 9.56 16.75
C GLY A 99 -1.76 10.89 16.00
N PRO A 100 -0.53 11.44 15.91
CA PRO A 100 -0.27 12.65 15.14
C PRO A 100 -0.69 12.56 13.68
N LEU A 101 -0.37 11.46 12.99
CA LEU A 101 -0.71 11.31 11.57
C LEU A 101 -2.21 11.16 11.35
N ALA A 102 -2.95 10.53 12.28
CA ALA A 102 -4.41 10.51 12.21
C ALA A 102 -5.01 11.92 12.21
N LYS A 103 -4.51 12.81 13.07
CA LYS A 103 -4.96 14.22 13.12
C LYS A 103 -4.63 14.96 11.82
N VAL A 104 -3.44 14.74 11.26
CA VAL A 104 -3.06 15.37 9.98
C VAL A 104 -3.96 14.88 8.85
N LEU A 105 -4.20 13.57 8.75
CA LEU A 105 -5.07 12.99 7.73
C LEU A 105 -6.51 13.55 7.81
N MET A 106 -7.05 13.74 9.02
CA MET A 106 -8.34 14.41 9.20
C MET A 106 -8.31 15.85 8.68
N ASN A 107 -7.26 16.62 8.99
CA ASN A 107 -7.13 18.01 8.57
C ASN A 107 -7.01 18.19 7.06
N VAL A 108 -6.43 17.20 6.35
CA VAL A 108 -6.35 17.21 4.88
C VAL A 108 -7.58 16.59 4.20
N GLY A 109 -8.60 16.21 4.98
CA GLY A 109 -9.91 15.79 4.48
C GLY A 109 -10.08 14.28 4.25
N VAL A 110 -9.18 13.43 4.73
CA VAL A 110 -9.36 11.97 4.65
C VAL A 110 -10.49 11.55 5.59
N LYS A 111 -11.48 10.85 5.03
CA LYS A 111 -12.74 10.50 5.72
C LYS A 111 -12.68 9.15 6.44
N SER A 112 -11.89 8.23 5.90
CA SER A 112 -11.79 6.86 6.38
C SER A 112 -10.34 6.40 6.30
N ALA A 113 -9.73 6.04 7.43
CA ALA A 113 -8.36 5.54 7.40
C ALA A 113 -8.04 4.62 8.57
N MET A 114 -7.03 3.79 8.40
CA MET A 114 -6.36 3.08 9.49
C MET A 114 -4.89 3.44 9.45
N ILE A 115 -4.39 4.03 10.54
CA ILE A 115 -2.96 4.27 10.73
C ILE A 115 -2.45 3.15 11.62
N VAL A 116 -1.50 2.36 11.12
CA VAL A 116 -1.11 1.06 11.70
C VAL A 116 0.38 0.96 11.98
N TYR A 117 0.72 0.26 13.05
CA TYR A 117 2.08 -0.13 13.42
C TYR A 117 2.03 -1.56 13.98
N GLY A 118 2.72 -2.50 13.34
CA GLY A 118 2.94 -3.83 13.91
C GLY A 118 3.92 -3.74 15.08
N ASP A 119 3.61 -4.34 16.22
CA ASP A 119 4.47 -4.33 17.40
C ASP A 119 5.79 -5.13 17.18
N ASP A 120 5.88 -5.87 16.08
CA ASP A 120 7.11 -6.45 15.53
C ASP A 120 7.97 -5.46 14.70
N GLY A 121 7.55 -4.19 14.64
CA GLY A 121 8.22 -3.09 13.96
C GLY A 121 7.89 -2.95 12.47
N PHE A 122 6.85 -3.62 11.97
CA PHE A 122 6.34 -3.40 10.62
C PHE A 122 5.49 -2.14 10.51
N ASP A 123 5.56 -1.48 9.34
CA ASP A 123 4.63 -0.45 8.93
C ASP A 123 3.42 -1.05 8.18
N GLU A 124 2.97 -2.23 8.61
CA GLU A 124 1.82 -2.96 8.07
C GLU A 124 0.99 -3.57 9.21
N VAL A 125 -0.21 -4.07 8.90
CA VAL A 125 -0.92 -4.98 9.81
C VAL A 125 -0.17 -6.30 9.84
N SER A 126 0.40 -6.64 10.99
CA SER A 126 1.27 -7.80 11.15
C SER A 126 0.48 -9.10 11.34
N ILE A 127 1.06 -10.20 10.87
CA ILE A 127 0.68 -11.57 11.23
C ILE A 127 1.70 -12.23 12.17
N SER A 128 2.76 -11.51 12.56
CA SER A 128 3.79 -11.99 13.49
C SER A 128 3.58 -11.50 14.92
N ASP A 129 2.81 -10.42 15.09
CA ASP A 129 2.48 -9.82 16.38
C ASP A 129 1.19 -8.99 16.27
N ARG A 130 0.79 -8.38 17.38
CA ARG A 130 -0.31 -7.41 17.43
C ARG A 130 0.01 -6.16 16.63
N THR A 131 -1.04 -5.49 16.17
CA THR A 131 -0.93 -4.23 15.44
C THR A 131 -1.68 -3.14 16.19
N SER A 132 -0.99 -2.06 16.53
CA SER A 132 -1.61 -0.84 17.06
C SER A 132 -2.26 -0.05 15.95
N VAL A 133 -3.50 0.39 16.17
CA VAL A 133 -4.30 1.11 15.16
C VAL A 133 -4.84 2.41 15.74
N CYS A 134 -4.80 3.48 14.94
CA CYS A 134 -5.72 4.60 15.07
C CYS A 134 -6.54 4.71 13.80
N GLU A 135 -7.83 4.43 13.94
CA GLU A 135 -8.82 4.50 12.87
C GLU A 135 -9.42 5.90 12.81
N ILE A 136 -9.58 6.44 11.61
CA ILE A 136 -10.41 7.60 11.30
C ILE A 136 -11.69 7.07 10.69
N LYS A 137 -12.83 7.38 11.32
CA LYS A 137 -14.17 7.02 10.83
C LYS A 137 -15.19 8.04 11.30
N ASP A 138 -16.04 8.50 10.38
CA ASP A 138 -17.13 9.45 10.66
C ASP A 138 -16.67 10.70 11.42
N GLY A 139 -15.52 11.26 11.00
CA GLY A 139 -14.93 12.45 11.60
C GLY A 139 -14.38 12.27 13.01
N LYS A 140 -14.26 11.02 13.50
CA LYS A 140 -13.71 10.69 14.81
C LYS A 140 -12.49 9.79 14.66
N THR A 141 -11.66 9.78 15.70
CA THR A 141 -10.57 8.80 15.83
C THR A 141 -10.87 7.79 16.91
N LYS A 142 -10.53 6.53 16.65
CA LYS A 142 -10.59 5.44 17.63
C LYS A 142 -9.26 4.70 17.65
N LYS A 143 -8.73 4.45 18.85
CA LYS A 143 -7.52 3.64 19.03
C LYS A 143 -7.88 2.26 19.53
N TYR A 144 -7.24 1.24 18.98
CA TYR A 144 -7.39 -0.16 19.39
C TYR A 144 -6.21 -0.98 18.88
N GLU A 145 -6.16 -2.26 19.27
CA GLU A 145 -5.19 -3.22 18.77
C GLU A 145 -5.90 -4.27 17.91
N LEU A 146 -5.22 -4.76 16.88
CA LEU A 146 -5.61 -5.93 16.10
C LEU A 146 -4.72 -7.10 16.50
N ASP A 147 -5.32 -8.23 16.84
CA ASP A 147 -4.64 -9.50 16.96
C ASP A 147 -4.95 -10.33 15.70
N PRO A 148 -3.97 -10.77 14.89
CA PRO A 148 -4.24 -11.52 13.67
C PRO A 148 -5.04 -12.81 13.92
N ARG A 149 -4.96 -13.37 15.14
CA ARG A 149 -5.72 -14.56 15.56
C ARG A 149 -7.22 -14.32 15.63
N ASP A 150 -7.65 -13.10 15.95
CA ASP A 150 -9.07 -12.73 15.97
C ASP A 150 -9.68 -12.82 14.56
N TYR A 151 -8.85 -12.78 13.52
CA TYR A 151 -9.22 -12.88 12.12
C TYR A 151 -8.96 -14.25 11.49
N GLY A 152 -8.61 -15.26 12.29
CA GLY A 152 -8.38 -16.62 11.83
C GLY A 152 -6.97 -16.89 11.29
N PHE A 153 -6.03 -15.96 11.43
CA PHE A 153 -4.64 -16.18 11.04
C PHE A 153 -3.83 -16.82 12.17
N THR A 154 -2.93 -17.73 11.78
CA THR A 154 -1.92 -18.26 12.71
C THR A 154 -0.73 -17.30 12.74
N LEU A 155 -0.16 -17.09 13.93
CA LEU A 155 1.05 -16.29 14.05
C LEU A 155 2.20 -16.92 13.26
N ALA A 156 2.81 -16.12 12.38
CA ALA A 156 3.99 -16.51 11.62
C ALA A 156 5.25 -15.85 12.22
N LYS A 157 6.44 -16.38 11.92
CA LYS A 157 7.66 -15.66 12.29
C LYS A 157 7.87 -14.50 11.32
N LYS A 158 8.45 -13.41 11.80
CA LYS A 158 8.84 -12.29 10.95
C LYS A 158 9.67 -12.73 9.73
N SER A 159 10.57 -13.71 9.91
CA SER A 159 11.37 -14.29 8.82
C SER A 159 10.55 -14.90 7.69
N ASP A 160 9.33 -15.36 7.97
CA ASP A 160 8.48 -16.06 7.01
C ASP A 160 7.78 -15.09 6.04
N VAL A 161 7.68 -13.81 6.42
CA VAL A 161 7.06 -12.75 5.63
C VAL A 161 8.06 -11.78 5.00
N VAL A 162 9.33 -11.79 5.45
CA VAL A 162 10.37 -10.93 4.91
C VAL A 162 10.55 -11.13 3.41
N GLY A 163 10.53 -10.01 2.68
CA GLY A 163 10.80 -9.95 1.25
C GLY A 163 12.30 -9.90 0.91
N GLY A 164 12.60 -9.67 -0.36
CA GLY A 164 13.95 -9.60 -0.89
C GLY A 164 14.17 -8.47 -1.89
N THR A 165 15.02 -8.75 -2.87
CA THR A 165 15.22 -7.92 -4.06
C THR A 165 13.91 -7.73 -4.83
N ALA A 166 13.89 -6.76 -5.73
CA ALA A 166 12.72 -6.49 -6.57
C ALA A 166 12.24 -7.72 -7.36
N LYS A 167 13.18 -8.53 -7.89
CA LYS A 167 12.87 -9.80 -8.59
C LYS A 167 12.29 -10.87 -7.66
N GLU A 168 12.85 -11.03 -6.46
CA GLU A 168 12.33 -11.96 -5.45
C GLU A 168 10.93 -11.55 -5.00
N ASN A 169 10.70 -10.25 -4.77
CA ASN A 169 9.39 -9.72 -4.38
C ASN A 169 8.36 -9.78 -5.51
N ALA A 170 8.77 -9.60 -6.76
CA ALA A 170 7.90 -9.84 -7.92
C ALA A 170 7.46 -11.31 -7.98
N LYS A 171 8.38 -12.26 -7.78
CA LYS A 171 8.04 -13.68 -7.69
C LYS A 171 7.08 -13.96 -6.55
N ILE A 172 7.37 -13.49 -5.34
CA ILE A 172 6.48 -13.63 -4.17
C ILE A 172 5.07 -13.08 -4.48
N THR A 173 5.00 -11.91 -5.11
CA THR A 173 3.73 -11.29 -5.49
C THR A 173 2.95 -12.19 -6.45
N LEU A 174 3.61 -12.73 -7.47
CA LEU A 174 2.98 -13.67 -8.40
C LEU A 174 2.56 -14.97 -7.71
N ASP A 175 3.38 -15.53 -6.81
CA ASP A 175 3.02 -16.73 -6.04
C ASP A 175 1.73 -16.49 -5.24
N VAL A 176 1.65 -15.37 -4.51
CA VAL A 176 0.45 -14.97 -3.77
C VAL A 176 -0.76 -14.81 -4.69
N LEU A 177 -0.60 -14.10 -5.82
CA LEU A 177 -1.69 -13.85 -6.78
C LEU A 177 -2.14 -15.11 -7.54
N ASN A 178 -1.27 -16.12 -7.66
CA ASN A 178 -1.60 -17.45 -8.17
C ASN A 178 -2.18 -18.38 -7.08
N GLY A 179 -2.36 -17.87 -5.86
CA GLY A 179 -3.05 -18.55 -4.79
C GLY A 179 -2.18 -19.42 -3.89
N VAL A 180 -0.84 -19.37 -4.03
CA VAL A 180 0.08 -20.09 -3.13
C VAL A 180 -0.21 -19.70 -1.68
N LYS A 181 -0.51 -20.70 -0.84
CA LYS A 181 -0.86 -20.51 0.57
C LYS A 181 0.38 -20.31 1.43
N GLY A 182 0.23 -19.63 2.57
CA GLY A 182 1.28 -19.44 3.57
C GLY A 182 1.43 -17.99 4.02
N PRO A 183 2.39 -17.70 4.93
CA PRO A 183 2.48 -16.41 5.64
C PRO A 183 2.49 -15.17 4.75
N LYS A 184 3.16 -15.22 3.59
CA LYS A 184 3.20 -14.10 2.63
C LYS A 184 1.84 -13.80 2.00
N ARG A 185 1.02 -14.83 1.79
CA ARG A 185 -0.35 -14.65 1.35
C ARG A 185 -1.20 -14.11 2.50
N ASP A 186 -1.05 -14.67 3.69
CA ASP A 186 -1.85 -14.33 4.87
C ASP A 186 -1.71 -12.85 5.24
N ILE A 187 -0.46 -12.33 5.29
CA ILE A 187 -0.20 -10.91 5.55
C ILE A 187 -0.78 -10.02 4.43
N THR A 188 -0.72 -10.48 3.18
CA THR A 188 -1.30 -9.76 2.03
C THR A 188 -2.82 -9.68 2.14
N VAL A 189 -3.47 -10.79 2.48
CA VAL A 189 -4.93 -10.87 2.65
C VAL A 189 -5.39 -10.01 3.82
N LEU A 190 -4.71 -10.06 4.97
CA LEU A 190 -5.07 -9.26 6.14
C LEU A 190 -4.99 -7.75 5.85
N ASN A 191 -3.90 -7.29 5.24
CA ASN A 191 -3.75 -5.89 4.85
C ASN A 191 -4.75 -5.48 3.75
N ALA A 192 -4.99 -6.34 2.76
CA ALA A 192 -6.01 -6.10 1.74
C ALA A 192 -7.41 -6.01 2.34
N GLY A 193 -7.75 -6.86 3.31
CA GLY A 193 -9.03 -6.82 4.02
C GLY A 193 -9.23 -5.52 4.78
N CYS A 194 -8.19 -5.03 5.48
CA CYS A 194 -8.20 -3.72 6.11
C CYS A 194 -8.37 -2.59 5.08
N ALA A 195 -7.68 -2.66 3.94
CA ALA A 195 -7.80 -1.68 2.85
C ALA A 195 -9.21 -1.66 2.22
N LEU A 196 -9.84 -2.83 2.05
CA LEU A 196 -11.21 -2.95 1.56
C LEU A 196 -12.24 -2.40 2.54
N TYR A 197 -12.02 -2.60 3.84
CA TYR A 197 -12.83 -2.04 4.92
C TYR A 197 -12.74 -0.51 4.95
N VAL A 198 -11.54 0.07 5.03
CA VAL A 198 -11.39 1.55 5.04
C VAL A 198 -11.80 2.19 3.72
N GLY A 199 -11.71 1.44 2.62
CA GLY A 199 -12.24 1.82 1.31
C GLY A 199 -13.76 1.71 1.18
N LYS A 200 -14.48 1.32 2.24
CA LYS A 200 -15.94 1.17 2.31
C LYS A 200 -16.53 0.17 1.31
N LEU A 201 -15.72 -0.76 0.80
CA LEU A 201 -16.22 -1.86 -0.01
C LEU A 201 -16.67 -3.04 0.85
N ALA A 202 -16.04 -3.21 2.03
CA ALA A 202 -16.40 -4.19 3.04
C ALA A 202 -16.97 -3.50 4.27
N GLU A 203 -17.93 -4.14 4.94
CA GLU A 203 -18.59 -3.60 6.13
C GLU A 203 -17.70 -3.68 7.38
N ASP A 204 -16.82 -4.69 7.42
CA ASP A 204 -15.86 -4.94 8.48
C ASP A 204 -14.58 -5.61 7.92
N ILE A 205 -13.60 -5.85 8.80
CA ILE A 205 -12.33 -6.46 8.40
C ILE A 205 -12.51 -7.94 8.00
N HIS A 206 -13.43 -8.68 8.64
CA HIS A 206 -13.68 -10.10 8.31
C HIS A 206 -14.23 -10.27 6.88
N SER A 207 -15.25 -9.50 6.54
CA SER A 207 -15.81 -9.46 5.18
C SER A 207 -14.78 -8.95 4.18
N GLY A 208 -13.94 -7.98 4.55
CA GLY A 208 -12.80 -7.54 3.74
C GLY A 208 -11.80 -8.65 3.44
N ILE A 209 -11.43 -9.45 4.46
CA ILE A 209 -10.54 -10.61 4.31
C ILE A 209 -11.15 -11.62 3.34
N ALA A 210 -12.42 -12.01 3.54
CA ALA A 210 -13.10 -12.95 2.65
C ALA A 210 -13.15 -12.45 1.20
N MET A 211 -13.35 -11.15 0.98
CA MET A 211 -13.29 -10.54 -0.35
C MET A 211 -11.89 -10.58 -0.96
N ALA A 212 -10.84 -10.33 -0.17
CA ALA A 212 -9.46 -10.39 -0.61
C ALA A 212 -9.06 -11.82 -1.00
N GLU A 213 -9.41 -12.82 -0.18
CA GLU A 213 -9.20 -14.23 -0.49
C GLU A 213 -9.91 -14.64 -1.77
N LYS A 214 -11.20 -14.30 -1.92
CA LYS A 214 -11.95 -14.57 -3.14
C LYS A 214 -11.30 -13.92 -4.36
N SER A 215 -10.82 -12.68 -4.24
CA SER A 215 -10.16 -11.97 -5.34
C SER A 215 -8.88 -12.66 -5.80
N ILE A 216 -8.12 -13.24 -4.87
CA ILE A 216 -6.92 -14.02 -5.19
C ILE A 216 -7.31 -15.37 -5.78
N ASP A 217 -8.16 -16.14 -5.09
CA ASP A 217 -8.49 -17.52 -5.44
C ASP A 217 -9.27 -17.63 -6.76
N SER A 218 -10.06 -16.61 -7.12
CA SER A 218 -10.74 -16.57 -8.42
C SER A 218 -9.83 -16.10 -9.57
N GLY A 219 -8.56 -15.77 -9.30
CA GLY A 219 -7.62 -15.18 -10.25
C GLY A 219 -7.93 -13.74 -10.66
N ALA A 220 -8.91 -13.08 -10.03
CA ALA A 220 -9.30 -11.71 -10.39
C ALA A 220 -8.19 -10.70 -10.09
N ALA A 221 -7.46 -10.89 -9.00
CA ALA A 221 -6.33 -10.04 -8.62
C ALA A 221 -5.18 -10.14 -9.65
N LEU A 222 -4.84 -11.36 -10.09
CA LEU A 222 -3.82 -11.57 -11.13
C LEU A 222 -4.24 -10.95 -12.47
N LYS A 223 -5.51 -11.14 -12.87
CA LYS A 223 -6.07 -10.49 -14.08
C LYS A 223 -5.98 -8.97 -14.02
N LYS A 224 -6.19 -8.36 -12.84
CA LYS A 224 -6.01 -6.91 -12.66
C LYS A 224 -4.56 -6.46 -12.81
N LEU A 225 -3.60 -7.20 -12.27
CA LEU A 225 -2.18 -6.91 -12.48
C LEU A 225 -1.82 -6.96 -13.98
N ASN A 226 -2.25 -8.02 -14.68
CA ASN A 226 -2.00 -8.15 -16.12
C ASN A 226 -2.64 -7.04 -16.93
N MET A 227 -3.88 -6.66 -16.62
CA MET A 227 -4.55 -5.54 -17.29
C MET A 227 -3.81 -4.22 -17.06
N LEU A 228 -3.37 -3.92 -15.84
CA LEU A 228 -2.57 -2.72 -15.57
C LEU A 228 -1.24 -2.74 -16.34
N LYS A 229 -0.58 -3.89 -16.37
CA LYS A 229 0.66 -4.10 -17.12
C LYS A 229 0.45 -3.84 -18.61
N GLU A 230 -0.52 -4.50 -19.24
CA GLU A 230 -0.82 -4.33 -20.66
C GLU A 230 -1.16 -2.87 -20.98
N PHE A 231 -2.08 -2.28 -20.20
CA PHE A 231 -2.54 -0.92 -20.46
C PHE A 231 -1.42 0.12 -20.31
N THR A 232 -0.61 0.03 -19.25
CA THR A 232 0.51 0.97 -19.05
C THR A 232 1.59 0.86 -20.13
N ASN A 233 1.78 -0.31 -20.73
CA ASN A 233 2.73 -0.50 -21.84
C ASN A 233 2.17 0.03 -23.18
N SER A 234 0.85 0.10 -23.37
CA SER A 234 0.22 0.63 -24.59
C SER A 234 0.47 2.14 -24.83
N PHE A 235 0.80 2.90 -23.78
CA PHE A 235 1.08 4.33 -23.89
C PHE A 235 2.31 4.68 -24.76
N GLY A 236 3.15 3.69 -25.10
CA GLY A 236 4.29 3.87 -26.01
C GLY A 236 4.01 3.49 -27.47
N GLU A 237 2.90 2.82 -27.77
CA GLU A 237 2.64 2.23 -29.10
C GLU A 237 1.84 3.14 -30.04
N ASN A 238 1.25 4.24 -29.54
CA ASN A 238 0.40 5.16 -30.32
C ASN A 238 1.12 6.42 -30.84
N GLN A 239 2.41 6.33 -31.18
CA GLN A 239 3.18 7.45 -31.77
C GLN A 239 3.82 7.12 -33.14
N GLU A 240 3.26 6.18 -33.89
CA GLU A 240 3.56 6.02 -35.33
C GLU A 240 2.34 6.33 -36.20
#